data_AF-H6RMN7-F1
#
_entry.id   AF-H6RMN7-F1
#
_cell.length_a   1.000
_cell.length_b   1.000
_cell.length_c   1.000
_cell.angle_alpha   90.00
_cell.angle_beta   90.00
_cell.angle_gamma   90.00
#
_symmetry.space_group_name_H-M   'P 1'
#
loop_
_entity.id
_entity.type
_entity.pdbx_description
1 polymer ?
#
loop_
_entity_poly.entity_id
_entity_poly.type
_entity_poly.pdbx_seq_one_letter_code
_entity_poly.pdbx_strand_id
1 'polypeptide(L)'
;MEFFAAAEQETYWLVQPLMEVGLPLDEIRDLLCRLGFEAVVCDSRSIDARVSSLVGDRPDGVRAAWVETVSRMIAVPQADAGARPVRPAPPG
;
A
#
# COMPACT_ATOMS: atom_id res chain seq x y z
N MET A 1 23.09 -10.34 1.63
CA MET A 1 22.45 -9.54 0.55
C MET A 1 21.03 -10.11 0.42
N GLU A 2 20.20 -9.95 1.46
CA GLU A 2 18.96 -10.73 1.65
C GLU A 2 17.72 -9.86 1.93
N PHE A 3 17.91 -8.55 2.13
CA PHE A 3 16.82 -7.61 2.39
C PHE A 3 15.92 -7.35 1.18
N PHE A 4 16.45 -7.45 -0.05
CA PHE A 4 15.69 -7.20 -1.27
C PHE A 4 14.68 -8.32 -1.57
N ALA A 5 15.05 -9.58 -1.37
CA ALA A 5 14.16 -10.73 -1.60
C ALA A 5 12.94 -10.71 -0.67
N ALA A 6 13.11 -10.30 0.59
CA ALA A 6 12.00 -10.15 1.54
C ALA A 6 11.04 -9.02 1.15
N ALA A 7 11.58 -7.87 0.71
CA ALA A 7 10.77 -6.74 0.24
C ALA A 7 10.00 -7.08 -1.06
N GLU A 8 10.61 -7.84 -1.96
CA GLU A 8 9.96 -8.33 -3.18
C GLU A 8 8.85 -9.36 -2.88
N GLN A 9 9.06 -10.25 -1.90
CA GLN A 9 8.04 -11.20 -1.44
C GLN A 9 6.89 -10.50 -0.72
N GLU A 10 7.18 -9.50 0.11
CA GLU A 10 6.17 -8.68 0.79
C GLU A 10 5.33 -7.89 -0.22
N THR A 11 5.99 -7.31 -1.23
CA THR A 11 5.31 -6.65 -2.35
C THR A 11 4.41 -7.62 -3.10
N TYR A 12 4.91 -8.82 -3.43
CA TYR A 12 4.12 -9.85 -4.10
C TYR A 12 2.90 -10.28 -3.28
N TRP A 13 3.06 -10.45 -1.96
CA TRP A 13 1.96 -10.78 -1.05
C TRP A 13 0.88 -9.68 -0.99
N LEU A 14 1.27 -8.41 -1.07
CA LEU A 14 0.35 -7.28 -1.09
C LEU A 14 -0.51 -7.26 -2.36
N VAL A 15 0.09 -7.51 -3.53
CA VAL A 15 -0.59 -7.42 -4.82
C VAL A 15 -1.18 -8.74 -5.33
N GLN A 16 -0.92 -9.86 -4.64
CA GLN A 16 -1.48 -11.17 -4.98
C GLN A 16 -3.01 -11.16 -5.18
N PRO A 17 -3.84 -10.53 -4.33
CA PRO A 17 -5.29 -10.52 -4.52
C PRO A 17 -5.71 -9.93 -5.87
N LEU A 18 -5.00 -8.89 -6.31
CA LEU A 18 -5.24 -8.21 -7.59
C LEU A 18 -4.80 -9.06 -8.78
N MET A 19 -3.72 -9.83 -8.62
CA MET A 19 -3.30 -10.79 -9.64
C MET A 19 -4.28 -11.97 -9.78
N GLU A 20 -4.85 -12.46 -8.67
CA GLU A 20 -5.78 -13.60 -8.68
C GLU A 20 -7.12 -13.27 -9.36
N VAL A 21 -7.54 -12.00 -9.35
CA VAL A 21 -8.70 -11.53 -10.12
C VAL A 21 -8.37 -11.24 -11.59
N GLY A 22 -7.14 -11.49 -12.01
CA GLY A 22 -6.69 -11.36 -13.39
C GLY A 22 -6.38 -9.92 -13.81
N LEU A 23 -6.14 -8.98 -12.87
CA LEU A 23 -5.72 -7.65 -13.28
C LEU A 23 -4.31 -7.70 -13.88
N PRO A 24 -4.08 -7.04 -15.04
CA PRO A 24 -2.74 -6.93 -15.59
C PRO A 24 -1.87 -6.06 -14.67
N LEU A 25 -0.59 -6.40 -14.56
CA LEU A 25 0.37 -5.71 -13.69
C LEU A 25 0.46 -4.20 -13.97
N ASP A 26 0.29 -3.79 -15.23
CA ASP A 26 0.30 -2.39 -15.63
C ASP A 26 -0.87 -1.60 -15.01
N GLU A 27 -2.07 -2.21 -14.94
CA GLU A 27 -3.22 -1.59 -14.27
C GLU A 27 -3.07 -1.60 -12.75
N ILE A 28 -2.49 -2.65 -12.17
CA ILE A 28 -2.17 -2.69 -10.73
C ILE A 28 -1.23 -1.53 -10.39
N ARG A 29 -0.21 -1.31 -11.23
CA ARG A 29 0.73 -0.19 -11.07
C ARG A 29 0.04 1.16 -11.19
N ASP A 30 -0.82 1.37 -12.19
CA ASP A 30 -1.57 2.63 -12.34
C ASP A 30 -2.43 2.92 -11.10
N LEU A 31 -3.18 1.92 -10.64
CA LEU A 31 -4.05 2.05 -9.46
C LEU A 31 -3.26 2.41 -8.20
N LEU A 32 -2.14 1.73 -7.95
CA LEU A 32 -1.27 2.01 -6.80
C LEU A 32 -0.61 3.39 -6.90
N CYS A 33 -0.13 3.78 -8.08
CA CYS A 33 0.43 5.11 -8.31
C CYS A 33 -0.61 6.21 -8.08
N ARG A 34 -1.84 6.02 -8.55
CA ARG A 34 -2.92 6.99 -8.37
C ARG A 34 -3.37 7.08 -6.92
N LEU A 35 -3.48 5.95 -6.22
CA LEU A 35 -3.75 5.91 -4.79
C LEU A 35 -2.68 6.66 -3.99
N GLY A 36 -1.40 6.35 -4.25
CA GLY A 36 -0.28 7.01 -3.57
C GLY A 36 -0.23 8.51 -3.84
N PHE A 37 -0.53 8.93 -5.08
CA PHE A 37 -0.63 10.33 -5.42
C PHE A 37 -1.78 11.03 -4.69
N GLU A 38 -2.99 10.45 -4.70
CA GLU A 38 -4.13 11.00 -3.98
C GLU A 38 -3.87 11.07 -2.46
N ALA A 39 -3.13 10.12 -1.89
CA ALA A 39 -2.72 10.15 -0.47
C ALA A 39 -1.78 11.31 -0.13
N VAL A 40 -0.93 11.72 -1.07
CA VAL A 40 0.00 12.85 -0.89
C VAL A 40 -0.71 14.18 -1.11
N VAL A 41 -1.65 14.24 -2.06
CA VAL A 41 -2.23 15.49 -2.53
C VAL A 41 -3.56 15.83 -1.85
N CYS A 42 -4.32 14.83 -1.38
CA CYS A 42 -5.63 15.02 -0.77
C CYS A 42 -5.63 14.85 0.74
N ASP A 43 -6.49 15.64 1.39
CA ASP A 43 -6.81 15.49 2.81
C ASP A 43 -7.50 14.14 3.09
N SER A 44 -7.34 13.58 4.29
CA SER A 44 -7.78 12.20 4.61
C SER A 44 -9.29 11.98 4.49
N ARG A 45 -10.10 13.04 4.44
CA ARG A 45 -11.55 12.92 4.19
C ARG A 45 -11.90 12.82 2.70
N SER A 46 -11.04 13.34 1.83
CA SER A 46 -11.21 13.33 0.38
C SER A 46 -10.67 12.05 -0.25
N ILE A 47 -9.67 11.42 0.40
CA ILE A 47 -9.08 10.17 -0.09
C ILE A 47 -10.10 9.01 -0.13
N ASP A 48 -10.95 8.87 0.89
CA ASP A 48 -11.92 7.76 0.99
C ASP A 48 -12.94 7.80 -0.16
N ALA A 49 -13.43 9.00 -0.49
CA ALA A 49 -14.34 9.23 -1.60
C ALA A 49 -13.67 9.01 -2.98
N ARG A 50 -12.41 9.40 -3.12
CA ARG A 50 -11.61 9.23 -4.34
C ARG A 50 -11.24 7.77 -4.58
N VAL A 51 -10.86 7.05 -3.54
CA VAL A 51 -10.60 5.60 -3.58
C VAL A 51 -11.87 4.84 -3.93
N SER A 52 -13.00 5.22 -3.32
CA SER A 52 -14.31 4.67 -3.68
C SER A 52 -14.67 4.94 -5.14
N SER A 53 -14.30 6.11 -5.69
CA SER A 53 -14.48 6.41 -7.12
C SER A 53 -13.52 5.65 -8.03
N LEU A 54 -12.29 5.38 -7.59
CA LEU A 54 -11.27 4.66 -8.35
C LEU A 54 -11.65 3.19 -8.55
N VAL A 55 -12.33 2.62 -7.56
CA VAL A 55 -12.66 1.20 -7.46
C VAL A 55 -14.14 0.93 -7.75
N GLY A 56 -15.01 1.93 -7.59
CA GLY A 56 -16.47 1.79 -7.71
C GLY A 56 -16.99 1.40 -9.09
N ASP A 57 -16.25 1.71 -10.15
CA ASP A 57 -16.60 1.34 -11.53
C ASP A 57 -16.14 -0.10 -11.90
N ARG A 58 -15.40 -0.76 -11.02
CA ARG A 58 -14.81 -2.08 -11.29
C ARG A 58 -15.74 -3.23 -10.87
N PRO A 59 -15.63 -4.40 -11.52
CA PRO A 59 -16.39 -5.59 -11.15
C PRO A 59 -16.12 -6.01 -9.70
N ASP A 60 -17.11 -6.60 -9.03
CA ASP A 60 -17.10 -6.87 -7.59
C ASP A 60 -15.88 -7.66 -7.11
N GLY A 61 -15.38 -8.60 -7.92
CA GLY A 61 -14.16 -9.35 -7.59
C GLY A 61 -12.93 -8.46 -7.46
N VAL A 62 -12.78 -7.48 -8.36
CA VAL A 62 -11.67 -6.51 -8.34
C VAL A 62 -11.78 -5.58 -7.14
N ARG A 63 -13.00 -5.18 -6.79
CA ARG A 63 -13.26 -4.36 -5.61
C ARG A 63 -12.88 -5.08 -4.32
N ALA A 64 -13.28 -6.34 -4.18
CA ALA A 64 -12.95 -7.17 -3.02
C ALA A 64 -11.43 -7.38 -2.91
N ALA A 65 -10.75 -7.68 -4.02
CA ALA A 65 -9.30 -7.82 -4.07
C ALA A 65 -8.57 -6.54 -3.66
N TRP A 66 -9.08 -5.37 -4.07
CA TRP A 66 -8.50 -4.09 -3.69
C TRP A 66 -8.63 -3.79 -2.19
N VAL A 67 -9.80 -4.05 -1.60
CA VAL A 67 -10.02 -3.89 -0.15
C VAL A 67 -9.07 -4.80 0.63
N GLU A 68 -8.88 -6.04 0.18
CA GLU A 68 -7.94 -6.99 0.77
C GLU A 68 -6.49 -6.48 0.68
N THR A 69 -6.04 -6.00 -0.49
CA THR A 69 -4.70 -5.42 -0.66
C THR A 69 -4.46 -4.23 0.28
N VAL A 70 -5.41 -3.29 0.36
CA VAL A 70 -5.28 -2.12 1.26
C VAL A 70 -5.28 -2.54 2.72
N SER A 71 -6.11 -3.51 3.10
CA SER A 71 -6.12 -4.08 4.46
C SER A 71 -4.76 -4.67 4.82
N ARG A 72 -4.12 -5.41 3.90
CA ARG A 72 -2.76 -5.94 4.09
C ARG A 72 -1.72 -4.81 4.22
N MET A 73 -1.79 -3.76 3.40
CA MET A 73 -0.87 -2.61 3.50
C MET A 73 -0.94 -1.92 4.87
N ILE A 74 -2.14 -1.81 5.45
CA ILE A 74 -2.35 -1.21 6.78
C ILE A 74 -1.90 -2.16 7.90
N ALA A 75 -2.08 -3.46 7.71
CA ALA A 75 -1.73 -4.49 8.69
C ALA A 75 -0.23 -4.80 8.74
N VAL A 76 0.54 -4.51 7.68
CA VAL A 76 2.01 -4.61 7.71
C VAL A 76 2.51 -3.67 8.81
N PRO A 77 3.07 -4.20 9.92
CA PRO A 77 3.65 -3.35 10.94
C PRO A 77 4.76 -2.54 10.28
N GLN A 78 4.73 -1.22 10.43
CA GLN A 78 5.79 -0.31 10.02
C GLN A 78 7.02 -0.61 10.88
N ALA A 79 7.72 -1.70 10.56
CA ALA A 79 8.85 -2.22 11.30
C ALA A 79 10.09 -1.36 11.05
N ASP A 80 10.04 -0.05 11.34
CA ASP A 80 11.22 0.79 11.62
C ASP A 80 10.89 2.25 12.03
N ALA A 81 9.67 2.60 12.45
CA ALA A 81 9.40 3.97 12.94
C ALA A 81 9.82 4.22 14.40
N GLY A 82 10.40 3.21 15.07
CA GLY A 82 10.74 3.24 16.50
C GLY A 82 12.23 3.34 16.84
N ALA A 83 13.14 3.16 15.89
CA ALA A 83 14.58 3.13 16.14
C ALA A 83 15.27 4.44 15.72
N ARG A 84 14.73 5.61 16.10
CA ARG A 84 15.54 6.83 16.05
C ARG A 84 16.63 6.68 17.12
N PRO A 85 17.94 6.64 16.77
CA PRO A 85 18.99 6.56 17.77
C PRO A 85 18.91 7.82 18.63
N VAL A 86 18.49 7.66 19.88
CA VAL A 86 18.58 8.74 20.87
C VAL A 86 20.06 9.04 21.05
N ARG A 87 20.50 10.18 20.50
CA ARG A 87 21.88 10.65 20.68
C ARG A 87 22.06 10.86 22.20
N PRO A 88 22.96 10.13 22.88
CA PRO A 88 23.16 10.33 24.31
C PRO A 88 23.65 11.76 24.55
N ALA A 89 23.08 12.41 25.57
CA ALA A 89 23.45 13.75 25.97
C ALA A 89 24.95 13.79 26.34
N PRO A 90 25.68 14.87 25.97
CA PRO A 90 27.08 14.98 26.36
C PRO A 90 27.21 15.08 27.89
N PRO A 91 28.23 14.46 28.50
CA PRO A 91 28.51 14.67 29.92
C PRO A 91 28.94 16.13 30.13
N GLY A 92 28.37 16.76 31.16
CA GLY A 92 28.74 18.10 31.62
C GLY A 92 30.03 18.13 32.43
#